data_AF-A0A3D1ZFQ5-F1
#
_entry.id   AF-A0A3D1ZFQ5-F1
#
_cell.length_a   1.000
_cell.length_b   1.000
_cell.length_c   1.000
_cell.angle_alpha   90.00
_cell.angle_beta   90.00
_cell.angle_gamma   90.00
#
_symmetry.space_group_name_H-M   'P 1'
#
loop_
_entity.id
_entity.type
_entity.pdbx_description
1 polymer ?
#
loop_
_entity_poly.entity_id
_entity_poly.type
_entity_poly.pdbx_seq_one_letter_code
_entity_poly.pdbx_strand_id
1 'polypeptide(L)' 'VTGPITVTLFASSSAHDTDFTGKLVDVHPDGYARNLTDGIIRARYRNPNQP' A
#
# COMPACT_ATOMS: atom_id res chain seq x y z
N VAL A 1 15.90 -5.91 4.36
CA VAL A 1 15.28 -4.62 3.97
C VAL A 1 15.20 -3.75 5.22
N THR A 2 15.74 -2.53 5.21
CA THR A 2 15.75 -1.60 6.35
C THR A 2 15.59 -0.16 5.84
N GLY A 3 14.78 0.65 6.53
CA GLY A 3 14.44 2.03 6.14
C GLY A 3 12.97 2.22 5.71
N PRO A 4 12.55 3.46 5.37
CA PRO A 4 11.20 3.74 4.85
C PRO A 4 10.91 2.99 3.56
N ILE A 5 9.70 2.47 3.41
CA ILE A 5 9.24 1.73 2.23
C ILE A 5 8.10 2.48 1.57
N THR A 6 8.15 2.60 0.24
CA THR A 6 7.10 3.22 -0.59
C THR A 6 6.70 2.28 -1.73
N VAL A 7 5.45 2.42 -2.19
CA VAL A 7 4.90 1.69 -3.34
C VAL A 7 4.40 2.70 -4.35
N THR A 8 4.82 2.55 -5.61
CA THR A 8 4.23 3.27 -6.75
C THR A 8 3.21 2.36 -7.42
N LEU A 9 1.93 2.70 -7.28
CA LEU A 9 0.82 1.92 -7.82
C LEU A 9 0.05 2.74 -8.86
N PHE A 10 -0.09 2.20 -10.07
CA PHE A 10 -1.03 2.70 -11.06
C PHE A 10 -2.35 1.95 -10.88
N ALA A 11 -3.41 2.67 -10.52
CA ALA A 11 -4.70 2.07 -10.22
C ALA A 11 -5.86 2.92 -10.75
N SER A 12 -7.00 2.25 -10.94
CA SER A 12 -8.29 2.86 -11.24
C SER A 12 -9.36 2.22 -10.37
N SER A 13 -10.48 2.92 -10.18
CA SER A 13 -11.66 2.39 -9.53
C SER A 13 -12.90 2.85 -10.28
N SER A 14 -13.95 2.04 -10.27
CA SER A 14 -15.28 2.43 -10.74
C SER A 14 -16.03 3.26 -9.68
N ALA A 15 -15.59 3.23 -8.42
CA ALA A 15 -16.12 4.07 -7.36
C ALA A 15 -15.56 5.50 -7.44
N HIS A 16 -16.31 6.47 -6.91
CA HIS A 16 -15.89 7.87 -6.88
C HIS A 16 -14.66 8.12 -5.99
N ASP A 17 -14.49 7.35 -4.90
CA ASP A 17 -13.32 7.38 -4.01
C ASP A 17 -13.13 5.97 -3.41
N THR A 18 -11.89 5.58 -3.11
CA THR A 18 -11.55 4.28 -2.52
C THR A 18 -10.23 4.37 -1.77
N ASP A 19 -9.98 3.40 -0.89
CA ASP A 19 -8.67 3.19 -0.28
C ASP A 19 -7.85 2.18 -1.07
N PHE A 20 -6.54 2.39 -1.15
CA PHE A 20 -5.56 1.41 -1.62
C PHE A 20 -4.62 1.08 -0.46
N THR A 21 -4.40 -0.20 -0.22
CA THR A 21 -3.47 -0.69 0.80
C THR A 21 -2.31 -1.43 0.14
N GLY A 22 -1.14 -1.33 0.75
CA GLY A 22 0.06 -2.07 0.35
C GLY A 22 0.67 -2.72 1.58
N LYS A 23 1.16 -3.95 1.42
CA LYS A 23 1.78 -4.71 2.51
C LYS A 23 3.04 -5.40 2.02
N LEU A 24 4.13 -5.21 2.74
CA LEU A 24 5.35 -5.98 2.55
C LEU A 24 5.29 -7.22 3.46
N VAL A 25 5.42 -8.40 2.85
CA VAL A 25 5.31 -9.69 3.53
C VAL A 25 6.57 -10.50 3.28
N ASP A 26 7.08 -11.12 4.33
CA ASP A 26 8.11 -12.17 4.24
C ASP A 26 7.42 -13.54 4.20
N VAL A 27 7.63 -14.29 3.12
CA VAL A 27 7.01 -15.60 2.91
C VAL A 27 8.06 -16.68 3.15
N HIS A 28 7.89 -17.42 4.23
CA HIS A 28 8.78 -18.50 4.64
C HIS A 28 8.60 -19.75 3.76
N PRO A 29 9.60 -20.65 3.70
CA PRO A 29 9.49 -21.90 2.93
C PRO A 29 8.36 -22.84 3.36
N ASP A 30 7.88 -22.74 4.60
CA ASP A 30 6.75 -23.50 5.15
C ASP A 30 5.38 -22.87 4.83
N GLY A 31 5.36 -21.75 4.11
CA GLY A 31 4.16 -21.01 3.74
C GLY A 31 3.72 -19.96 4.76
N TYR A 32 4.44 -19.78 5.87
CA TYR A 32 4.14 -18.69 6.80
C TYR A 32 4.39 -17.32 6.16
N ALA A 33 3.36 -16.47 6.14
CA ALA A 33 3.38 -15.14 5.56
C ALA A 33 3.44 -14.08 6.67
N ARG A 34 4.65 -13.63 7.02
CA ARG A 34 4.87 -12.63 8.06
C ARG A 34 4.73 -11.22 7.52
N ASN A 35 3.80 -10.44 8.08
CA ASN A 35 3.69 -9.01 7.78
C ASN A 35 4.90 -8.26 8.35
N LEU A 36 5.63 -7.53 7.51
CA LEU A 36 6.73 -6.68 7.94
C LEU A 36 6.28 -5.24 8.19
N THR A 37 5.53 -4.67 7.25
CA THR A 37 4.93 -3.34 7.34
C THR A 37 3.78 -3.21 6.35
N ASP A 38 2.86 -2.27 6.60
CA ASP A 38 1.81 -1.89 5.67
C ASP A 38 1.60 -0.37 5.64
N GLY A 39 0.84 0.07 4.66
CA GLY A 39 0.43 1.45 4.48
C GLY A 39 -0.88 1.53 3.71
N ILE A 40 -1.51 2.69 3.80
CA ILE A 40 -2.79 2.99 3.17
C ILE A 40 -2.76 4.40 2.58
N ILE A 41 -3.39 4.57 1.43
CA ILE A 41 -3.71 5.89 0.87
C ILE A 41 -5.17 5.89 0.44
N ARG A 42 -5.92 6.90 0.89
CA ARG A 42 -7.22 7.18 0.30
C ARG A 42 -7.03 7.91 -1.01
N ALA A 43 -7.67 7.44 -2.08
CA ALA A 43 -7.45 7.93 -3.43
C ALA A 43 -7.64 9.44 -3.54
N ARG A 44 -8.63 10.04 -2.88
CA ARG A 44 -8.79 11.51 -2.87
C ARG A 44 -7.61 12.29 -2.27
N TYR A 45 -6.78 11.68 -1.43
CA TYR A 45 -5.60 12.29 -0.81
C TYR A 45 -4.28 11.92 -1.50
N ARG A 46 -4.33 11.28 -2.69
CA ARG A 46 -3.12 10.85 -3.43
C ARG A 46 -2.18 11.99 -3.83
N ASN A 47 -2.70 13.22 -3.86
CA ASN A 47 -1.94 14.43 -4.12
C ASN A 47 -1.87 15.23 -2.80
N PRO A 48 -0.71 15.33 -2.15
CA PRO A 48 -0.58 15.89 -0.81
C PRO A 48 -0.88 17.40 -0.71
N ASN A 49 -0.97 18.09 -1.85
CA ASN A 49 -1.18 19.53 -1.95
C ASN A 49 -2.55 19.91 -2.53
N GLN A 50 -3.51 18.98 -2.57
CA GLN A 50 -4.88 19.38 -2.86
C GLN A 50 -5.52 20.01 -1.63
N PRO A 51 -6.27 21.12 -1.78
CA PRO A 51 -6.93 21.81 -0.67
C PRO A 51 -7.90 20.91 0.09
#